data_AF-A0A964AMK3-F1
#
_entry.id   AF-A0A964AMK3-F1
#
_cell.length_a   1.000
_cell.length_b   1.000
_cell.length_c   1.000
_cell.angle_alpha   90.00
_cell.angle_beta   90.00
_cell.angle_gamma   90.00
#
_symmetry.space_group_name_H-M   'P 1'
#
loop_
_entity.id
_entity.type
_entity.pdbx_description
1 polymer ?
#
loop_
_entity_poly.entity_id
_entity_poly.type
_entity_poly.pdbx_seq_one_letter_code
_entity_poly.pdbx_strand_id
1 'polypeptide(L)'
;MILALLFACHGQNPADAPGPPPVPPPAPAPGPPGVPAGPGTAPPPPPPLQDPIAEPGGVVSAWSSTACHDRQYERRITLNPDFTYVGEDLVSPCPPNARCVWSGIVHFTGTWAQTGATDPVTLTEEKTLDGDKGQPRPTELRWTDDGLLVEPHEAGPCVYAKVVKPEPPPPAAP
;
A
#
# COMPACT_ATOMS: atom_id res chain seq x y z
N MET A 1 9.98 26.21 53.05
CA MET A 1 8.57 26.16 53.45
C MET A 1 7.85 27.23 52.64
N ILE A 2 7.31 26.85 51.48
CA ILE A 2 6.55 27.74 50.58
C ILE A 2 5.20 27.08 50.37
N LEU A 3 4.18 27.78 50.86
CA LEU A 3 2.77 27.47 50.82
C LEU A 3 2.17 28.33 49.70
N ALA A 4 1.60 27.72 48.65
CA ALA A 4 0.81 28.47 47.66
C ALA A 4 -0.15 27.59 46.86
N LEU A 5 -1.43 27.67 47.26
CA LEU A 5 -2.63 27.87 46.43
C LEU A 5 -2.94 26.86 45.31
N LEU A 6 -3.77 25.87 45.69
CA LEU A 6 -4.61 25.08 44.78
C LEU A 6 -5.77 25.95 44.27
N PHE A 7 -5.68 26.44 43.03
CA PHE A 7 -6.83 26.97 42.30
C PHE A 7 -7.58 25.80 41.65
N ALA A 8 -8.76 25.48 42.18
CA ALA A 8 -9.70 24.55 41.55
C ALA A 8 -10.43 25.28 40.40
N CYS A 9 -9.94 25.12 39.17
CA CYS A 9 -10.68 25.52 37.98
C CYS A 9 -11.82 24.53 37.71
N HIS A 10 -13.04 24.86 38.13
CA HIS A 10 -14.26 24.24 37.59
C HIS A 10 -14.52 24.80 36.19
N GLY A 11 -13.77 24.29 35.21
CA GLY A 11 -14.01 24.59 33.80
C GLY A 11 -15.27 23.87 33.33
N GLN A 12 -16.35 24.63 33.07
CA GLN A 12 -17.50 24.14 32.31
C GLN A 12 -17.00 23.55 31.00
N ASN A 13 -17.29 22.27 30.80
CA ASN A 13 -16.92 21.53 29.61
C ASN A 13 -17.78 22.07 28.45
N PRO A 14 -17.20 22.68 27.39
CA PRO A 14 -17.96 23.28 26.29
C PRO A 14 -18.70 22.24 25.41
N ALA A 15 -18.69 20.97 25.80
CA ALA A 15 -19.32 19.86 25.08
C ALA A 15 -20.85 19.72 25.31
N ASP A 16 -21.44 20.48 26.23
CA ASP A 16 -22.88 20.36 26.58
C ASP A 16 -23.80 21.34 25.82
N ALA A 17 -23.31 21.97 24.76
CA ALA A 17 -24.17 22.74 23.86
C ALA A 17 -25.04 21.76 23.04
N PRO A 18 -26.38 21.95 23.01
CA PRO A 18 -27.25 21.20 22.13
C PRO A 18 -26.75 21.30 20.69
N GLY A 19 -26.39 20.16 20.10
CA GLY A 19 -25.95 20.11 18.71
C GLY A 19 -27.01 20.71 17.79
N PRO A 20 -26.61 21.38 16.70
CA PRO A 20 -27.56 21.88 15.72
C PRO A 20 -28.43 20.71 15.22
N PRO A 21 -29.71 20.96 14.89
CA PRO A 21 -30.58 19.93 14.34
C PRO A 21 -29.96 19.31 13.08
N PRO A 22 -30.19 18.01 12.82
CA PRO A 22 -29.66 17.35 11.64
C PRO A 22 -30.13 18.10 10.39
N VAL A 23 -29.17 18.53 9.57
CA VAL A 23 -29.46 19.17 8.29
C VAL A 23 -30.09 18.11 7.39
N PRO A 24 -31.25 18.38 6.76
CA PRO A 24 -31.85 17.45 5.82
C PRO A 24 -30.88 17.16 4.67
N PRO A 25 -30.84 15.92 4.16
CA PRO A 25 -29.96 15.58 3.06
C PRO A 25 -30.25 16.48 1.85
N PRO A 26 -29.21 16.97 1.15
CA PRO A 26 -29.41 17.77 -0.04
C PRO A 26 -30.22 16.98 -1.07
N ALA A 27 -31.13 17.67 -1.76
CA ALA A 27 -31.87 17.08 -2.86
C ALA A 27 -30.89 16.54 -3.92
N PRO A 28 -31.17 15.37 -4.54
CA PRO A 28 -30.32 14.82 -5.59
C PRO A 28 -30.20 15.84 -6.72
N ALA A 29 -28.95 16.17 -7.07
CA ALA A 29 -28.66 17.06 -8.18
C ALA A 29 -29.21 16.45 -9.49
N PRO A 30 -29.70 17.29 -10.43
CA PRO A 30 -30.01 16.84 -11.78
C PRO A 30 -28.82 16.10 -12.37
N GLY A 31 -29.06 14.90 -12.89
CA GLY A 31 -28.02 14.10 -13.53
C GLY A 31 -27.35 14.90 -14.66
N PRO A 32 -26.03 14.74 -14.87
CA PRO A 32 -25.33 15.42 -15.95
C PRO A 32 -25.92 15.04 -17.31
N PRO A 33 -25.88 15.95 -18.31
CA PRO A 33 -26.22 15.62 -19.69
C PRO A 33 -25.40 14.41 -20.15
N GLY A 34 -26.07 13.44 -20.78
CA GLY A 34 -25.42 12.24 -21.31
C GLY A 34 -24.23 12.59 -22.19
N VAL A 35 -23.05 12.11 -21.80
CA VAL A 35 -21.83 12.27 -22.58
C VAL A 35 -21.98 11.44 -23.85
N PRO A 36 -21.85 12.03 -25.06
CA PRO A 36 -21.83 11.26 -26.29
C PRO A 36 -20.64 10.30 -26.27
N ALA A 37 -20.89 9.04 -26.58
CA ALA A 37 -19.86 8.01 -26.73
C ALA A 37 -18.88 8.45 -27.83
N GLY A 38 -17.66 8.83 -27.42
CA GLY A 38 -16.58 9.11 -28.35
C GLY A 38 -16.20 7.84 -29.14
N PRO A 39 -15.61 7.99 -30.34
CA PRO A 39 -15.11 6.86 -31.10
C PRO A 39 -14.13 6.05 -30.25
N GLY A 40 -14.52 4.82 -29.94
CA GLY A 40 -13.75 3.90 -29.10
C GLY A 40 -12.36 3.73 -29.68
N THR A 41 -11.36 4.25 -28.98
CA THR A 41 -9.97 3.92 -29.25
C THR A 41 -9.84 2.43 -28.95
N ALA A 42 -9.42 1.64 -29.94
CA ALA A 42 -9.19 0.22 -29.75
C ALA A 42 -8.25 0.04 -28.54
N PRO A 43 -8.53 -0.92 -27.64
CA PRO A 43 -7.63 -1.19 -26.53
C PRO A 43 -6.23 -1.48 -27.09
N PRO A 44 -5.17 -1.01 -26.42
CA PRO A 44 -3.81 -1.29 -26.85
C PRO A 44 -3.63 -2.81 -26.99
N PRO A 45 -2.84 -3.27 -27.99
CA PRO A 45 -2.56 -4.68 -28.14
C PRO A 45 -1.99 -5.23 -26.82
N PRO A 46 -2.40 -6.44 -26.40
CA PRO A 46 -1.83 -7.07 -25.21
C PRO A 46 -0.31 -7.15 -25.38
N PRO A 47 0.46 -6.94 -24.29
CA PRO A 47 1.90 -7.12 -24.34
C PRO A 47 2.24 -8.52 -24.87
N PRO A 48 3.37 -8.66 -25.58
CA PRO A 48 3.78 -9.96 -26.11
C PRO A 48 3.81 -11.00 -24.99
N LEU A 49 3.18 -12.16 -25.25
CA LEU A 49 3.19 -13.30 -24.34
C LEU A 49 4.64 -13.67 -24.05
N GLN A 50 5.05 -13.52 -22.81
CA GLN A 50 6.36 -13.98 -22.36
C GLN A 50 6.33 -15.51 -22.30
N ASP A 51 7.39 -16.16 -22.79
CA ASP A 51 7.54 -17.60 -22.66
C ASP A 51 7.44 -17.98 -21.17
N PRO A 52 6.72 -19.06 -20.82
CA PRO A 52 6.59 -19.47 -19.43
C PRO A 52 7.98 -19.77 -18.87
N ILE A 53 8.45 -18.91 -17.96
CA ILE A 53 9.68 -19.10 -17.21
C ILE A 53 9.49 -20.37 -16.38
N ALA A 54 10.18 -21.45 -16.74
CA ALA A 54 10.19 -22.67 -15.96
C ALA A 54 10.71 -22.36 -14.55
N GLU A 55 9.91 -22.65 -13.51
CA GLU A 55 10.28 -22.33 -12.13
C GLU A 55 11.36 -23.28 -11.60
N PRO A 56 12.58 -22.77 -11.40
CA PRO A 56 13.24 -22.96 -10.11
C PRO A 56 13.89 -21.65 -9.66
N GLY A 57 13.24 -20.92 -8.73
CA GLY A 57 13.83 -19.69 -8.18
C GLY A 57 12.90 -18.71 -7.45
N GLY A 58 11.57 -18.83 -7.60
CA GLY A 58 10.64 -18.29 -6.60
C GLY A 58 10.52 -16.77 -6.50
N VAL A 59 10.47 -16.08 -7.64
CA VAL A 59 10.04 -14.66 -7.74
C VAL A 59 8.56 -14.51 -7.40
N VAL A 60 7.74 -15.47 -7.87
CA VAL A 60 6.31 -15.59 -7.61
C VAL A 60 6.12 -15.90 -6.13
N SER A 61 5.83 -14.86 -5.36
CA SER A 61 5.66 -14.95 -3.92
C SER A 61 5.14 -13.64 -3.34
N ALA A 62 4.86 -13.67 -2.05
CA ALA A 62 4.64 -12.49 -1.25
C ALA A 62 5.99 -12.01 -0.66
N TRP A 63 6.19 -10.70 -0.71
CA TRP A 63 7.40 -9.99 -0.31
C TRP A 63 7.02 -8.82 0.59
N SER A 64 7.79 -8.55 1.64
CA SER A 64 7.53 -7.44 2.57
C SER A 64 8.80 -6.66 2.90
N SER A 65 8.66 -5.33 2.97
CA SER A 65 9.70 -4.40 3.39
C SER A 65 9.12 -3.46 4.46
N THR A 66 9.65 -3.50 5.68
CA THR A 66 9.05 -2.90 6.89
C THR A 66 9.05 -1.37 6.90
N ALA A 67 10.17 -0.75 6.56
CA ALA A 67 10.32 0.69 6.40
C ALA A 67 11.57 0.92 5.54
N CYS A 68 11.58 2.00 4.77
CA CYS A 68 12.73 2.33 3.93
C CYS A 68 12.82 3.83 3.69
N HIS A 69 13.87 4.46 4.18
CA HIS A 69 14.11 5.90 4.03
C HIS A 69 12.88 6.72 4.47
N ASP A 70 12.35 7.56 3.59
CA ASP A 70 11.17 8.39 3.84
C ASP A 70 9.86 7.58 3.92
N ARG A 71 9.88 6.30 3.53
CA ARG A 71 8.77 5.36 3.75
C ARG A 71 8.83 4.80 5.16
N GLN A 72 8.03 5.37 6.05
CA GLN A 72 7.94 5.01 7.47
C GLN A 72 6.93 3.89 7.77
N TYR A 73 6.56 3.10 6.77
CA TYR A 73 5.54 2.07 6.89
C TYR A 73 5.88 0.85 6.04
N GLU A 74 5.22 -0.27 6.34
CA GLU A 74 5.43 -1.54 5.67
C GLU A 74 4.82 -1.51 4.27
N ARG A 75 5.57 -2.00 3.29
CA ARG A 75 5.08 -2.30 1.94
C ARG A 75 5.12 -3.79 1.71
N ARG A 76 4.00 -4.34 1.23
CA ARG A 76 3.88 -5.72 0.77
C ARG A 76 3.67 -5.75 -0.74
N ILE A 77 4.30 -6.70 -1.41
CA ILE A 77 4.15 -6.93 -2.85
C ILE A 77 3.96 -8.43 -3.05
N THR A 78 2.91 -8.83 -3.75
CA THR A 78 2.68 -10.22 -4.17
C THR A 78 2.79 -10.29 -5.68
N LEU A 79 3.79 -11.02 -6.16
CA LEU A 79 3.99 -11.31 -7.58
C LEU A 79 3.26 -12.61 -7.91
N ASN A 80 2.25 -12.55 -8.76
CA ASN A 80 1.41 -13.69 -9.12
C ASN A 80 1.94 -14.41 -10.37
N PRO A 81 1.63 -15.71 -10.54
CA PRO A 81 2.09 -16.49 -11.70
C PRO A 81 1.46 -16.06 -13.03
N ASP A 82 0.43 -15.22 -13.02
CA ASP A 82 -0.24 -14.68 -14.21
C ASP A 82 0.36 -13.34 -14.67
N PHE A 83 1.58 -13.01 -14.21
CA PHE A 83 2.28 -11.75 -14.48
C PHE A 83 1.57 -10.50 -13.95
N THR A 84 0.60 -10.66 -13.05
CA THR A 84 0.02 -9.56 -12.28
C THR A 84 0.72 -9.42 -10.93
N TYR A 85 0.66 -8.24 -10.34
CA TYR A 85 1.03 -8.07 -8.94
C TYR A 85 0.01 -7.24 -8.18
N VAL A 86 -0.05 -7.49 -6.88
CA VAL A 86 -0.82 -6.70 -5.92
C VAL A 86 0.16 -6.17 -4.88
N GLY A 87 0.00 -4.91 -4.52
CA GLY A 87 0.78 -4.29 -3.47
C GLY A 87 -0.09 -3.58 -2.44
N GLU A 88 0.42 -3.52 -1.22
CA GLU A 88 -0.21 -2.89 -0.07
C GLU A 88 0.81 -2.00 0.64
N ASP A 89 0.47 -0.74 0.89
CA ASP A 89 1.15 0.06 1.91
C ASP A 89 0.33 0.08 3.19
N LEU A 90 0.90 -0.45 4.28
CA LEU A 90 0.27 -0.47 5.59
C LEU A 90 0.56 0.84 6.33
N VAL A 91 -0.06 1.92 5.86
CA VAL A 91 0.12 3.27 6.42
C VAL A 91 -0.58 3.37 7.78
N SER A 92 0.16 3.17 8.87
CA SER A 92 -0.36 3.15 10.25
C SER A 92 0.71 3.55 11.29
N PRO A 93 0.30 3.96 12.52
CA PRO A 93 0.07 5.33 12.94
C PRO A 93 1.31 6.04 13.53
N CYS A 94 1.21 7.37 13.50
CA CYS A 94 2.15 8.35 14.03
C CYS A 94 2.63 8.11 15.49
N PRO A 95 3.82 8.64 15.84
CA PRO A 95 4.32 8.66 17.20
C PRO A 95 3.45 9.50 18.16
N PRO A 96 3.66 9.40 19.49
CA PRO A 96 3.01 10.27 20.47
C PRO A 96 3.23 11.75 20.12
N ASN A 97 2.14 12.54 20.07
CA ASN A 97 2.08 14.00 19.81
C ASN A 97 2.05 14.49 18.35
N ALA A 98 1.81 13.62 17.35
CA ALA A 98 1.66 14.05 15.95
C ALA A 98 0.23 13.80 15.38
N ARG A 99 -0.21 14.65 14.44
CA ARG A 99 -1.44 14.42 13.66
C ARG A 99 -1.10 13.68 12.37
N CYS A 100 -1.39 12.38 12.32
CA CYS A 100 -1.47 11.63 11.08
C CYS A 100 -2.76 12.03 10.33
N VAL A 101 -2.64 12.40 9.06
CA VAL A 101 -3.80 12.76 8.23
C VAL A 101 -4.51 11.52 7.69
N TRP A 102 -3.88 10.33 7.72
CA TRP A 102 -4.49 9.11 7.22
C TRP A 102 -3.95 7.85 7.92
N SER A 103 -4.86 6.96 8.34
CA SER A 103 -4.58 5.56 8.70
C SER A 103 -5.29 4.69 7.67
N GLY A 104 -4.58 3.80 7.01
CA GLY A 104 -5.18 3.02 5.94
C GLY A 104 -4.21 2.06 5.27
N ILE A 105 -4.78 1.24 4.41
CA ILE A 105 -4.02 0.36 3.51
C ILE A 105 -4.18 0.95 2.12
N VAL A 106 -3.08 1.39 1.49
CA VAL A 106 -3.11 1.77 0.06
C VAL A 106 -2.96 0.52 -0.75
N HIS A 107 -3.97 0.18 -1.55
CA HIS A 107 -3.86 -0.93 -2.48
C HIS A 107 -3.48 -0.44 -3.87
N PHE A 108 -2.53 -1.13 -4.49
CA PHE A 108 -2.10 -0.86 -5.85
C PHE A 108 -1.92 -2.18 -6.60
N THR A 109 -2.17 -2.15 -7.90
CA THR A 109 -2.13 -3.33 -8.78
C THR A 109 -1.43 -2.98 -10.07
N GLY A 110 -0.81 -3.97 -10.68
CA GLY A 110 -0.21 -3.81 -11.99
C GLY A 110 0.28 -5.12 -12.57
N THR A 111 1.18 -5.01 -13.53
CA THR A 111 1.84 -6.15 -14.16
C THR A 111 3.32 -6.17 -13.83
N TRP A 112 3.91 -7.36 -13.85
CA TRP A 112 5.35 -7.54 -13.68
C TRP A 112 5.94 -8.36 -14.81
N ALA A 113 7.22 -8.14 -15.07
CA ALA A 113 7.99 -8.83 -16.08
C ALA A 113 9.39 -9.15 -15.57
N GLN A 114 9.92 -10.29 -16.00
CA GLN A 114 11.30 -10.70 -15.75
C GLN A 114 11.78 -11.54 -16.95
N THR A 115 12.98 -11.27 -17.47
CA THR A 115 13.51 -11.98 -18.66
C THR A 115 14.36 -13.19 -18.32
N GLY A 116 14.86 -13.28 -17.09
CA GLY A 116 15.74 -14.33 -16.61
C GLY A 116 15.73 -14.42 -15.09
N ALA A 117 16.12 -15.57 -14.55
CA ALA A 117 15.96 -15.87 -13.11
C ALA A 117 16.68 -14.88 -12.17
N THR A 118 17.74 -14.21 -12.64
CA THR A 118 18.50 -13.21 -11.89
C THR A 118 18.33 -11.79 -12.44
N ASP A 119 17.57 -11.63 -13.52
CA ASP A 119 17.31 -10.33 -14.11
C ASP A 119 16.40 -9.49 -13.19
N PRO A 120 16.46 -8.15 -13.29
CA PRO A 120 15.53 -7.29 -12.58
C PRO A 120 14.07 -7.65 -12.87
N VAL A 121 13.24 -7.54 -11.85
CA VAL A 121 11.79 -7.61 -11.96
C VAL A 121 11.27 -6.20 -12.23
N THR A 122 10.73 -5.97 -13.42
CA THR A 122 10.12 -4.69 -13.77
C THR A 122 8.66 -4.71 -13.33
N LEU A 123 8.22 -3.65 -12.65
CA LEU A 123 6.85 -3.45 -12.18
C LEU A 123 6.22 -2.29 -12.96
N THR A 124 5.06 -2.54 -13.54
CA THR A 124 4.25 -1.53 -14.22
C THR A 124 2.95 -1.37 -13.45
N GLU A 125 2.82 -0.27 -12.71
CA GLU A 125 1.57 0.05 -12.00
C GLU A 125 0.48 0.42 -13.00
N GLU A 126 -0.69 -0.17 -12.83
CA GLU A 126 -1.87 0.11 -13.67
C GLU A 126 -2.92 0.91 -12.91
N LYS A 127 -3.04 0.65 -11.60
CA LYS A 127 -4.10 1.24 -10.78
C LYS A 127 -3.69 1.32 -9.33
N THR A 128 -3.97 2.47 -8.72
CA THR A 128 -4.03 2.62 -7.27
C THR A 128 -5.47 2.85 -6.84
N LEU A 129 -5.96 2.05 -5.88
CA LEU A 129 -7.36 2.10 -5.43
C LEU A 129 -7.65 3.31 -4.55
N ASP A 130 -6.65 3.81 -3.83
CA ASP A 130 -6.80 4.88 -2.83
C ASP A 130 -6.22 6.23 -3.29
N GLY A 131 -5.99 6.39 -4.60
CA GLY A 131 -5.36 7.57 -5.23
C GLY A 131 -3.85 7.65 -4.99
N ASP A 132 -3.24 8.81 -5.21
CA ASP A 132 -1.77 9.01 -5.10
C ASP A 132 -1.26 9.07 -3.65
N LYS A 133 -1.82 8.22 -2.76
CA LYS A 133 -1.42 8.14 -1.36
C LYS A 133 -0.17 7.28 -1.20
N GLY A 134 0.65 7.67 -0.23
CA GLY A 134 1.90 7.00 0.10
C GLY A 134 3.10 7.55 -0.68
N GLN A 135 4.24 6.91 -0.46
CA GLN A 135 5.50 7.12 -1.14
C GLN A 135 5.50 6.47 -2.52
N PRO A 136 6.36 6.96 -3.44
CA PRO A 136 6.58 6.35 -4.74
C PRO A 136 6.76 4.83 -4.65
N ARG A 137 6.28 4.17 -5.70
CA ARG A 137 6.18 2.72 -5.83
C ARG A 137 7.41 2.23 -6.59
N PRO A 138 7.99 1.07 -6.24
CA PRO A 138 9.10 0.54 -7.03
C PRO A 138 8.62 0.26 -8.45
N THR A 139 9.38 0.70 -9.44
CA THR A 139 9.22 0.28 -10.84
C THR A 139 10.15 -0.89 -11.18
N GLU A 140 11.09 -1.20 -10.30
CA GLU A 140 12.10 -2.25 -10.48
C GLU A 140 12.45 -2.87 -9.12
N LEU A 141 12.61 -4.19 -9.08
CA LEU A 141 13.21 -4.93 -7.97
C LEU A 141 14.38 -5.75 -8.50
N ARG A 142 15.47 -5.84 -7.73
CA ARG A 142 16.67 -6.61 -8.08
C ARG A 142 16.91 -7.74 -7.11
N TRP A 143 17.51 -8.82 -7.57
CA TRP A 143 17.99 -9.87 -6.68
C TRP A 143 19.26 -9.45 -5.96
N THR A 144 19.37 -9.89 -4.72
CA THR A 144 20.62 -9.93 -3.96
C THR A 144 21.24 -11.32 -4.05
N ASP A 145 22.52 -11.44 -3.70
CA ASP A 145 23.21 -12.74 -3.65
C ASP A 145 22.56 -13.72 -2.65
N ASP A 146 21.86 -13.20 -1.64
CA ASP A 146 21.13 -13.97 -0.62
C ASP A 146 19.72 -14.39 -1.07
N GLY A 147 19.32 -14.11 -2.31
CA GLY A 147 18.00 -14.46 -2.84
C GLY A 147 16.86 -13.61 -2.28
N LEU A 148 17.16 -12.41 -1.77
CA LEU A 148 16.16 -11.39 -1.42
C LEU A 148 15.96 -10.42 -2.58
N LEU A 149 14.78 -9.81 -2.65
CA LEU A 149 14.52 -8.70 -3.57
C LEU A 149 14.90 -7.36 -2.91
N VAL A 150 15.44 -6.44 -3.70
CA VAL A 150 15.73 -5.06 -3.28
C VAL A 150 15.14 -4.06 -4.25
N GLU A 151 14.52 -3.02 -3.71
CA GLU A 151 14.16 -1.80 -4.44
C GLU A 151 15.38 -0.87 -4.41
N PRO A 152 15.99 -0.56 -5.58
CA PRO A 152 17.13 0.34 -5.63
C PRO A 152 16.68 1.75 -5.31
N HIS A 153 17.40 2.43 -4.42
CA HIS A 153 17.15 3.82 -4.08
C HIS A 153 18.48 4.52 -3.78
N GLU A 154 18.58 5.83 -4.08
CA GLU A 154 19.84 6.58 -3.96
C GLU A 154 20.38 6.61 -2.52
N ALA A 155 19.48 6.68 -1.54
CA ALA A 155 19.81 6.61 -0.11
C ALA A 155 20.17 5.20 0.40
N GLY A 156 20.10 4.17 -0.46
CA GLY A 156 20.38 2.76 -0.14
C GLY A 156 19.23 1.83 -0.55
N PRO A 157 19.44 0.51 -0.70
CA PRO A 157 18.38 -0.40 -1.14
C PRO A 157 17.31 -0.64 -0.05
N CYS A 158 16.05 -0.73 -0.44
CA CYS A 158 14.99 -1.27 0.42
C CYS A 158 14.91 -2.78 0.25
N VAL A 159 15.26 -3.53 1.29
CA VAL A 159 15.21 -5.00 1.25
C VAL A 159 13.77 -5.48 1.44
N TYR A 160 13.38 -6.44 0.60
CA TYR A 160 12.14 -7.19 0.69
C TYR A 160 12.44 -8.63 1.11
N ALA A 161 11.91 -9.03 2.25
CA ALA A 161 11.95 -10.39 2.73
C ALA A 161 10.75 -11.17 2.19
N LYS A 162 10.97 -12.46 1.87
CA LYS A 162 9.90 -13.36 1.47
C LYS A 162 8.95 -13.56 2.66
N VAL A 163 7.66 -13.35 2.45
CA VAL A 163 6.63 -13.58 3.47
C VAL A 163 6.38 -15.08 3.54
N VAL A 164 6.98 -15.72 4.54
CA VAL A 164 6.70 -17.12 4.84
C VAL A 164 5.31 -17.19 5.48
N LYS A 165 4.36 -17.83 4.80
CA LYS A 165 3.08 -18.15 5.42
C LYS A 165 3.38 -18.97 6.70
N PRO A 166 2.91 -18.56 7.88
CA PRO A 166 3.09 -19.35 9.08
C PRO A 166 2.56 -20.76 8.84
N GLU A 167 3.39 -21.78 9.06
CA GLU A 167 2.90 -23.15 9.08
C GLU A 167 1.85 -23.26 10.19
N PRO A 168 0.67 -23.86 9.92
CA PRO A 168 -0.28 -24.12 10.98
C PRO A 168 0.42 -24.88 12.11
N PRO A 169 0.13 -24.58 13.39
CA PRO A 169 0.68 -25.37 14.48
C PRO A 169 0.32 -26.85 14.27
N PRO A 170 1.23 -27.79 14.58
CA PRO A 170 0.91 -29.20 14.48
C PRO A 170 -0.35 -29.51 15.31
N PRO A 171 -1.19 -30.46 14.88
CA PRO A 171 -2.37 -30.84 15.64
C PRO A 171 -1.97 -31.25 17.07
N ALA A 172 -2.75 -30.82 18.07
CA ALA A 172 -2.51 -31.22 19.45
C ALA A 172 -2.53 -32.76 19.57
N ALA A 173 -1.56 -33.33 20.28
CA ALA A 173 -1.56 -34.76 20.59
C ALA A 173 -2.80 -35.12 21.44
N PRO A 174 -3.41 -36.31 21.21
CA PRO A 174 -4.62 -36.75 21.93
C PRO A 174 -4.40 -36.98 23.43
#